data_AF-A0A8D1VXL8-F1
#
_entry.id   AF-A0A8D1VXL8-F1
#
_cell.length_a   1.000
_cell.length_b   1.000
_cell.length_c   1.000
_cell.angle_alpha   90.00
_cell.angle_beta   90.00
_cell.angle_gamma   90.00
#
_symmetry.space_group_name_H-M   'P 1'
#
loop_
_entity.id
_entity.type
_entity.pdbx_description
1 polymer ?
#
loop_
_entity_poly.entity_id
_entity_poly.type
_entity_poly.pdbx_seq_one_letter_code
_entity_poly.pdbx_strand_id
1 'polypeptide(L)'
;MGKVRGLRARVHQAAVRPAGEAAPGPAPPAREAAPPQAPAGGVGAKEWAVVGAGVFAGTTIDPSALVQRLDLDARSVASIRRGAEAKAVLPKKEKLKLRRERWLQKIEAIKLAEQKRQAERRRRATAVVGDLQPLRDALPELLELEAGARRPPARRRAASKPRPAELSRMTAAQRLQLLEEERARFRELLASPAYRASPLLAIGQQLAQQMQLDGGQL
;
A
#
# COMPACT_ATOMS: atom_id res chain seq x y z
N MET A 1 28.02 -19.44 -41.29
CA MET A 1 26.82 -18.80 -40.69
C MET A 1 27.11 -18.47 -39.23
N GLY A 2 27.68 -17.29 -38.98
CA GLY A 2 28.16 -16.89 -37.64
C GLY A 2 27.02 -16.43 -36.72
N LYS A 3 27.01 -16.89 -35.47
CA LYS A 3 26.05 -16.45 -34.45
C LYS A 3 26.40 -15.03 -34.01
N VAL A 4 25.55 -14.06 -34.33
CA VAL A 4 25.66 -12.68 -33.86
C VAL A 4 25.45 -12.67 -32.35
N ARG A 5 26.52 -12.43 -31.57
CA ARG A 5 26.41 -12.19 -30.12
C ARG A 5 25.77 -10.84 -29.92
N GLY A 6 24.50 -10.82 -29.52
CA GLY A 6 23.84 -9.61 -29.05
C GLY A 6 24.61 -9.03 -27.86
N LEU A 7 25.04 -7.77 -27.99
CA LEU A 7 25.65 -7.00 -26.92
C LEU A 7 24.59 -6.78 -25.84
N ARG A 8 24.64 -7.56 -24.75
CA ARG A 8 23.81 -7.30 -23.57
C ARG A 8 24.32 -6.02 -22.91
N ALA A 9 23.49 -4.98 -22.94
CA ALA A 9 23.72 -3.78 -22.14
C ALA A 9 23.73 -4.15 -20.65
N ARG A 10 24.79 -3.79 -19.93
CA ARG A 10 24.89 -3.96 -18.47
C ARG A 10 24.08 -2.84 -17.82
N VAL A 11 22.97 -3.18 -17.16
CA VAL A 11 22.06 -2.23 -16.49
C VAL A 11 22.44 -2.05 -15.02
N HIS A 12 23.73 -1.93 -14.71
CA HIS A 12 24.15 -1.53 -13.37
C HIS A 12 24.33 -0.03 -13.36
N GLN A 13 23.41 0.69 -12.69
CA GLN A 13 23.67 2.08 -12.30
C GLN A 13 24.76 2.06 -11.22
N ALA A 14 25.82 2.83 -11.43
CA ALA A 14 26.86 3.03 -10.44
C ALA A 14 26.28 3.70 -9.19
N ALA A 15 26.63 3.20 -8.01
CA ALA A 15 26.26 3.83 -6.76
C ALA A 15 26.87 5.24 -6.68
N VAL A 16 26.07 6.23 -6.29
CA VAL A 16 26.51 7.59 -5.97
C VAL A 16 27.51 7.51 -4.82
N ARG A 17 28.78 7.81 -5.09
CA ARG A 17 29.78 8.02 -4.03
C ARG A 17 29.62 9.42 -3.47
N PRO A 18 29.52 9.61 -2.15
CA PRO A 18 29.69 10.94 -1.56
C PRO A 18 31.13 11.40 -1.81
N ALA A 19 31.27 12.68 -2.16
CA ALA A 19 32.54 13.31 -2.48
C ALA A 19 33.54 13.16 -1.32
N GLY A 20 34.77 12.83 -1.70
CA GLY A 20 35.93 12.65 -0.83
C GLY A 20 37.06 12.03 -1.64
N GLU A 21 37.78 12.88 -2.39
CA GLU A 21 39.09 12.59 -3.01
C GLU A 21 40.05 11.96 -1.96
N ALA A 22 41.05 11.11 -2.23
CA ALA A 22 41.82 10.81 -3.43
C ALA A 22 42.42 9.37 -3.33
N ALA A 23 43.08 8.92 -4.41
CA ALA A 23 43.68 7.59 -4.61
C ALA A 23 45.10 7.42 -3.97
N PRO A 24 45.98 6.45 -4.36
CA PRO A 24 46.33 5.25 -3.57
C PRO A 24 47.83 5.07 -3.17
N GLY A 25 48.09 4.59 -1.93
CA GLY A 25 49.27 3.81 -1.44
C GLY A 25 50.67 4.49 -1.38
N PRO A 26 51.74 3.89 -0.76
CA PRO A 26 51.84 2.73 0.16
C PRO A 26 52.70 2.95 1.46
N ALA A 27 52.63 1.96 2.38
CA ALA A 27 53.55 1.58 3.48
C ALA A 27 53.73 2.44 4.77
N PRO A 28 53.72 1.82 5.98
CA PRO A 28 54.13 2.45 7.26
C PRO A 28 55.57 2.07 7.64
N PRO A 29 56.28 2.83 8.50
CA PRO A 29 56.48 2.30 9.87
C PRO A 29 56.67 3.34 11.01
N ALA A 30 56.36 2.85 12.22
CA ALA A 30 57.05 3.01 13.51
C ALA A 30 57.18 4.38 14.23
N ARG A 31 56.57 4.40 15.43
CA ARG A 31 57.06 4.82 16.78
C ARG A 31 57.94 6.07 16.94
N GLU A 32 57.53 6.98 17.84
CA GLU A 32 58.23 7.47 19.06
C GLU A 32 57.51 8.75 19.58
N ALA A 33 56.91 8.75 20.77
CA ALA A 33 57.51 9.09 22.08
C ALA A 33 57.78 10.62 22.30
N ALA A 34 56.77 11.32 22.89
CA ALA A 34 56.76 12.34 24.00
C ALA A 34 57.82 13.49 24.10
N PRO A 35 57.71 14.51 25.01
CA PRO A 35 56.61 15.31 25.64
C PRO A 35 56.93 16.86 25.54
N PRO A 36 56.73 17.78 26.54
CA PRO A 36 55.59 18.20 27.39
C PRO A 36 55.08 19.63 27.00
N GLN A 37 53.98 20.18 27.55
CA GLN A 37 53.98 21.14 28.67
C GLN A 37 52.54 21.52 29.06
N ALA A 38 52.25 21.45 30.36
CA ALA A 38 51.11 22.05 31.07
C ALA A 38 51.47 23.49 31.51
N PRO A 39 50.69 24.28 32.29
CA PRO A 39 49.39 24.01 32.95
C PRO A 39 48.37 25.19 32.94
N ALA A 40 47.11 24.92 33.33
CA ALA A 40 46.38 25.67 34.39
C ALA A 40 44.91 25.16 34.58
N GLY A 41 44.63 24.65 35.78
CA GLY A 41 43.31 24.62 36.47
C GLY A 41 42.20 23.76 35.85
N GLY A 42 41.78 22.61 36.38
CA GLY A 42 41.78 22.12 37.76
C GLY A 42 40.37 21.66 38.14
N VAL A 43 39.79 20.72 37.39
CA VAL A 43 38.48 20.11 37.64
C VAL A 43 38.70 18.70 38.20
N GLY A 44 38.72 18.56 39.53
CA GLY A 44 38.81 17.26 40.20
C GLY A 44 37.48 16.52 40.04
N ALA A 45 37.33 15.47 39.24
CA ALA A 45 38.05 14.18 39.31
C ALA A 45 37.94 13.47 40.67
N LYS A 46 36.87 13.73 41.46
CA LYS A 46 36.68 13.10 42.78
C LYS A 46 35.31 12.46 43.03
N GLU A 47 34.61 11.99 42.00
CA GLU A 47 33.34 11.26 42.20
C GLU A 47 33.25 9.89 41.50
N TRP A 48 34.22 9.54 40.64
CA TRP A 48 34.22 8.27 39.91
C TRP A 48 35.19 7.22 40.49
N ALA A 49 36.00 7.59 41.48
CA ALA A 49 36.98 6.68 42.09
C ALA A 49 36.40 5.76 43.18
N VAL A 50 35.15 5.95 43.61
CA VAL A 50 34.53 5.19 44.72
C VAL A 50 33.76 3.95 44.24
N VAL A 51 33.45 3.82 42.96
CA VAL A 51 32.67 2.67 42.45
C VAL A 51 33.57 1.53 41.91
N GLY A 52 34.87 1.77 41.72
CA GLY A 52 35.73 0.89 40.94
C GLY A 52 36.44 -0.26 41.69
N ALA A 53 36.50 -0.23 43.01
CA ALA A 53 37.32 -1.19 43.77
C ALA A 53 36.58 -1.71 44.98
N GLY A 54 35.68 -2.68 44.77
CA GLY A 54 35.09 -3.42 45.90
C GLY A 54 33.68 -3.96 45.72
N VAL A 55 33.06 -3.86 44.54
CA VAL A 55 31.65 -4.30 44.35
C VAL A 55 31.48 -5.82 44.58
N PHE A 56 32.50 -6.62 44.29
CA PHE A 56 32.47 -8.08 44.39
C PHE A 56 33.44 -8.65 45.45
N ALA A 57 34.06 -7.79 46.27
CA ALA A 57 35.11 -8.22 47.21
C ALA A 57 34.62 -9.17 48.32
N GLY A 58 33.29 -9.23 48.56
CA GLY A 58 32.66 -10.16 49.51
C GLY A 58 31.89 -11.31 48.87
N THR A 59 31.84 -11.41 47.52
CA THR A 59 31.05 -12.44 46.86
C THR A 59 31.89 -13.70 46.66
N THR A 60 31.62 -14.73 47.44
CA THR A 60 32.16 -16.06 47.23
C THR A 60 31.28 -16.77 46.21
N ILE A 61 31.68 -16.76 44.94
CA ILE A 61 30.94 -17.45 43.87
C ILE A 61 31.55 -18.85 43.72
N ASP A 62 30.76 -19.87 44.01
CA ASP A 62 31.16 -21.27 43.82
C ASP A 62 31.28 -21.55 42.30
N PRO A 63 32.43 -22.02 41.79
CA PRO A 63 32.64 -22.28 40.37
C PRO A 63 31.63 -23.28 39.79
N SER A 64 31.07 -24.14 40.64
CA SER A 64 30.03 -25.11 40.28
C SER A 64 28.72 -24.44 39.86
N ALA A 65 28.39 -23.28 40.44
CA ALA A 65 27.19 -22.50 40.15
C ALA A 65 27.31 -21.66 38.86
N LEU A 66 28.54 -21.46 38.36
CA LEU A 66 28.81 -20.79 37.09
C LEU A 66 28.65 -21.73 35.89
N VAL A 67 28.56 -23.04 36.12
CA VAL A 67 28.28 -24.03 35.08
C VAL A 67 26.80 -23.97 34.74
N GLN A 68 26.44 -23.05 33.83
CA GLN A 68 25.10 -22.99 33.27
C GLN A 68 24.85 -24.24 32.42
N ARG A 69 24.29 -25.29 33.04
CA ARG A 69 23.71 -26.42 32.30
C ARG A 69 22.42 -25.94 31.66
N LEU A 70 22.51 -25.56 30.39
CA LEU A 70 21.34 -25.32 29.56
C LEU A 70 20.63 -26.66 29.35
N ASP A 71 19.64 -26.95 30.19
CA ASP A 71 18.66 -27.99 29.89
C ASP A 71 17.88 -27.54 28.65
N LEU A 72 18.26 -28.11 27.51
CA LEU A 72 17.82 -27.71 26.17
C LEU A 72 16.29 -27.81 25.98
N ASP A 73 15.58 -28.50 26.86
CA ASP A 73 14.16 -28.86 26.67
C ASP A 73 13.13 -28.01 27.45
N ALA A 74 13.50 -27.27 28.50
CA ALA A 74 12.47 -26.65 29.35
C ALA A 74 12.07 -25.22 28.94
N ARG A 75 12.96 -24.45 28.29
CA ARG A 75 12.72 -23.01 28.03
C ARG A 75 12.65 -22.62 26.54
N SER A 76 12.89 -23.56 25.62
CA SER A 76 13.08 -23.26 24.18
C SER A 76 11.96 -23.76 23.25
N VAL A 77 10.88 -24.36 23.75
CA VAL A 77 9.83 -24.96 22.90
C VAL A 77 9.08 -23.92 22.05
N ALA A 78 9.03 -22.66 22.48
CA ALA A 78 8.31 -21.59 21.79
C ALA A 78 8.98 -21.12 20.48
N SER A 79 10.32 -21.22 20.36
CA SER A 79 11.03 -20.83 19.13
C SER A 79 11.12 -21.96 18.11
N ILE A 80 10.96 -23.22 18.55
CA ILE A 80 10.99 -24.40 17.67
C ILE A 80 9.73 -24.47 16.80
N ARG A 81 8.54 -24.15 17.33
CA ARG A 81 7.27 -24.28 16.57
C ARG A 81 7.16 -23.37 15.34
N ARG A 82 7.85 -22.23 15.30
CA ARG A 82 7.80 -21.31 14.15
C ARG A 82 8.73 -21.73 13.00
N GLY A 83 9.59 -22.73 13.22
CA GLY A 83 10.49 -23.32 12.21
C GLY A 83 10.34 -24.83 12.02
N ALA A 84 9.46 -25.49 12.79
CA ALA A 84 9.26 -26.94 12.81
C ALA A 84 8.21 -27.44 11.81
N GLU A 85 8.06 -26.79 10.66
CA GLU A 85 7.89 -27.64 9.48
C GLU A 85 9.27 -28.23 9.24
N ALA A 86 9.55 -29.38 9.88
CA ALA A 86 10.65 -30.24 9.49
C ALA A 86 10.62 -30.24 7.97
N LYS A 87 11.67 -29.69 7.33
CA LYS A 87 11.73 -29.54 5.88
C LYS A 87 11.74 -30.94 5.31
N ALA A 88 10.57 -31.58 5.25
CA ALA A 88 10.33 -32.80 4.54
C ALA A 88 10.95 -32.52 3.19
N VAL A 89 11.87 -33.38 2.77
CA VAL A 89 12.60 -33.18 1.54
C VAL A 89 11.59 -33.45 0.43
N LEU A 90 10.76 -32.45 0.16
CA LEU A 90 9.69 -32.54 -0.82
C LEU A 90 10.36 -32.74 -2.18
N PRO A 91 9.79 -33.58 -3.04
CA PRO A 91 10.28 -33.74 -4.39
C PRO A 91 10.32 -32.39 -5.12
N LYS A 92 11.29 -32.23 -6.03
CA LYS A 92 11.54 -30.97 -6.76
C LYS A 92 10.27 -30.41 -7.43
N LYS A 93 9.37 -31.29 -7.90
CA LYS A 93 8.07 -30.94 -8.49
C LYS A 93 7.16 -30.20 -7.50
N GLU A 94 7.03 -30.69 -6.27
CA GLU A 94 6.19 -30.07 -5.22
C GLU A 94 6.79 -28.73 -4.77
N LYS A 95 8.11 -28.66 -4.61
CA LYS A 95 8.79 -27.40 -4.28
C LYS A 95 8.55 -26.32 -5.35
N LEU A 96 8.50 -26.69 -6.62
CA LEU A 96 8.21 -25.75 -7.71
C LEU A 96 6.74 -25.29 -7.69
N LYS A 97 5.80 -26.20 -7.43
CA LYS A 97 4.37 -25.87 -7.27
C LYS A 97 4.16 -24.89 -6.11
N LEU A 98 4.72 -25.19 -4.94
CA LEU A 98 4.64 -24.31 -3.77
C LEU A 98 5.25 -22.93 -4.04
N ARG A 99 6.36 -22.85 -4.78
CA ARG A 99 6.94 -21.56 -5.20
C ARG A 99 5.99 -20.77 -6.09
N ARG A 100 5.35 -21.44 -7.06
CA ARG A 100 4.37 -20.81 -7.96
C ARG A 100 3.13 -20.34 -7.19
N GLU A 101 2.60 -21.18 -6.30
CA GLU A 101 1.44 -20.85 -5.47
C GLU A 101 1.73 -19.68 -4.54
N ARG A 102 2.86 -19.69 -3.83
CA ARG A 102 3.29 -18.56 -2.99
C ARG A 102 3.48 -17.28 -3.81
N TRP A 103 3.97 -17.40 -5.04
CA TRP A 103 4.11 -16.26 -5.95
C TRP A 103 2.74 -15.71 -6.39
N LEU A 104 1.80 -16.58 -6.75
CA LEU A 104 0.43 -16.19 -7.11
C LEU A 104 -0.29 -15.53 -5.92
N GLN A 105 -0.20 -16.14 -4.73
CA GLN A 105 -0.74 -15.58 -3.49
C GLN A 105 -0.16 -14.18 -3.22
N LYS A 106 1.15 -13.98 -3.44
CA LYS A 106 1.77 -12.66 -3.29
C LYS A 106 1.21 -11.64 -4.29
N ILE A 107 1.02 -12.05 -5.55
CA ILE A 107 0.40 -11.18 -6.58
C ILE A 107 -1.03 -10.82 -6.17
N GLU A 108 -1.82 -11.79 -5.73
CA GLU A 108 -3.20 -11.57 -5.30
C GLU A 108 -3.27 -10.66 -4.08
N ALA A 109 -2.40 -10.86 -3.09
CA ALA A 109 -2.30 -9.99 -1.92
C ALA A 109 -1.99 -8.53 -2.30
N ILE A 110 -1.07 -8.32 -3.25
CA ILE A 110 -0.75 -6.97 -3.76
C ILE A 110 -1.97 -6.36 -4.46
N LYS A 111 -2.63 -7.10 -5.35
CA LYS A 111 -3.84 -6.62 -6.04
C LYS A 111 -4.95 -6.23 -5.06
N LEU A 112 -5.19 -7.06 -4.04
CA LEU A 112 -6.18 -6.77 -3.01
C LEU A 112 -5.81 -5.52 -2.20
N ALA A 113 -4.53 -5.37 -1.82
CA ALA A 113 -4.05 -4.18 -1.12
C ALA A 113 -4.19 -2.91 -1.99
N GLU A 114 -3.88 -2.99 -3.28
CA GLU A 114 -4.06 -1.88 -4.23
C GLU A 114 -5.53 -1.48 -4.39
N GLN A 115 -6.43 -2.47 -4.51
CA GLN A 115 -7.87 -2.22 -4.58
C GLN A 115 -8.39 -1.53 -3.31
N LYS A 116 -7.98 -2.02 -2.12
CA LYS A 116 -8.33 -1.39 -0.83
C LYS A 116 -7.84 0.06 -0.77
N ARG A 117 -6.56 0.30 -1.10
CA ARG A 117 -5.98 1.65 -1.15
C ARG A 117 -6.73 2.57 -2.11
N GLN A 118 -7.11 2.08 -3.28
CA GLN A 118 -7.85 2.89 -4.26
C GLN A 118 -9.28 3.18 -3.77
N ALA A 119 -9.95 2.21 -3.14
CA ALA A 119 -11.25 2.42 -2.53
C ALA A 119 -11.19 3.45 -1.40
N GLU A 120 -10.20 3.36 -0.51
CA GLU A 120 -9.93 4.36 0.53
C GLU A 120 -9.68 5.74 -0.06
N ARG A 121 -8.86 5.85 -1.11
CA ARG A 121 -8.61 7.13 -1.80
C ARG A 121 -9.90 7.73 -2.38
N ARG A 122 -10.73 6.91 -3.01
CA ARG A 122 -12.03 7.35 -3.53
C ARG A 122 -12.94 7.83 -2.41
N ARG A 123 -13.01 7.10 -1.30
CA ARG A 123 -13.79 7.48 -0.11
C ARG A 123 -13.29 8.77 0.52
N ARG A 124 -11.96 8.95 0.65
CA ARG A 124 -11.35 10.19 1.16
C ARG A 124 -11.59 11.38 0.23
N ALA A 125 -11.62 11.15 -1.08
CA ALA A 125 -11.88 12.19 -2.07
C ALA A 125 -13.36 12.60 -2.09
N THR A 126 -14.27 11.68 -1.81
CA THR A 126 -15.67 12.04 -1.60
C THR A 126 -15.84 12.58 -0.18
N ALA A 127 -16.08 13.88 -0.02
CA ALA A 127 -16.41 14.49 1.27
C ALA A 127 -17.83 14.06 1.71
N VAL A 128 -17.98 12.77 2.02
CA VAL A 128 -19.21 12.22 2.60
C VAL A 128 -19.02 12.25 4.10
N VAL A 129 -19.78 13.12 4.77
CA VAL A 129 -19.86 13.14 6.23
C VAL A 129 -20.32 11.75 6.68
N GLY A 130 -19.45 11.02 7.39
CA GLY A 130 -19.80 9.72 7.99
C GLY A 130 -19.48 8.47 7.18
N ASP A 131 -18.29 8.35 6.57
CA ASP A 131 -17.81 7.05 6.09
C ASP A 131 -17.72 6.07 7.27
N LEU A 132 -18.60 5.06 7.29
CA LEU A 132 -18.66 4.05 8.35
C LEU A 132 -17.66 2.91 8.12
N GLN A 133 -16.99 2.86 6.96
CA GLN A 133 -16.13 1.73 6.65
C GLN A 133 -14.89 1.59 7.54
N PRO A 134 -14.25 2.68 8.00
CA PRO A 134 -13.20 2.58 9.01
C PRO A 134 -13.65 1.86 10.29
N LEU A 135 -14.91 2.03 10.71
CA LEU A 135 -15.47 1.31 11.86
C LEU A 135 -15.69 -0.17 11.56
N ARG A 136 -16.16 -0.51 10.36
CA ARG A 136 -16.33 -1.90 9.93
C ARG A 136 -14.99 -2.64 9.80
N ASP A 137 -13.97 -1.96 9.30
CA ASP A 137 -12.64 -2.54 9.11
C ASP A 137 -11.90 -2.72 10.46
N ALA A 138 -12.16 -1.85 11.44
CA ALA A 138 -11.57 -1.94 12.79
C ALA A 138 -12.25 -2.96 13.71
N LEU A 139 -13.50 -3.34 13.42
CA LEU A 139 -14.31 -4.24 14.26
C LEU A 139 -14.84 -5.43 13.43
N PRO A 140 -14.02 -6.47 13.18
CA PRO A 140 -14.44 -7.65 12.40
C PRO A 140 -15.65 -8.38 13.00
N GLU A 141 -15.91 -8.22 14.30
CA GLU A 141 -17.07 -8.79 15.01
C GLU A 141 -18.43 -8.19 14.57
N LEU A 142 -18.45 -6.99 13.98
CA LEU A 142 -19.71 -6.38 13.49
C LEU A 142 -20.31 -7.15 12.29
N LEU A 143 -19.50 -7.87 11.51
CA LEU A 143 -20.00 -8.71 10.41
C LEU A 143 -20.84 -9.87 10.92
N GLU A 144 -20.44 -10.45 12.06
CA GLU A 144 -21.16 -11.55 12.71
C GLU A 144 -22.46 -11.04 13.35
N LEU A 145 -22.44 -9.84 13.92
CA LEU A 145 -23.62 -9.18 14.49
C LEU A 145 -24.61 -8.70 13.41
N GLU A 146 -24.14 -8.21 12.26
CA GLU A 146 -24.99 -7.83 11.11
C GLU A 146 -25.66 -9.06 10.46
N ALA A 147 -25.01 -10.23 10.49
CA ALA A 147 -25.59 -11.48 10.00
C ALA A 147 -26.84 -11.90 10.82
N GLY A 148 -26.88 -11.61 12.12
CA GLY A 148 -28.05 -11.83 12.99
C GLY A 148 -29.13 -10.75 12.88
N ALA A 149 -28.78 -9.53 12.47
CA ALA A 149 -29.68 -8.37 12.46
C ALA A 149 -30.40 -8.11 11.12
N ARG A 150 -30.39 -9.06 10.17
CA ARG A 150 -31.07 -8.92 8.88
C ARG A 150 -32.60 -8.88 9.03
N ARG A 151 -33.16 -7.71 9.31
CA ARG A 151 -34.52 -7.37 8.87
C ARG A 151 -34.50 -7.29 7.33
N PRO A 152 -35.48 -7.86 6.62
CA PRO A 152 -35.53 -7.75 5.17
C PRO A 152 -35.54 -6.26 4.80
N PRO A 153 -34.72 -5.83 3.82
CA PRO A 153 -34.76 -4.44 3.38
C PRO A 153 -36.17 -4.15 2.89
N ALA A 154 -36.86 -3.24 3.59
CA ALA A 154 -38.12 -2.70 3.13
C ALA A 154 -37.92 -2.28 1.67
N ARG A 155 -38.75 -2.84 0.78
CA ARG A 155 -38.74 -2.59 -0.66
C ARG A 155 -38.61 -1.09 -0.87
N ARG A 156 -37.39 -0.62 -1.17
CA ARG A 156 -37.20 0.72 -1.72
C ARG A 156 -37.99 0.68 -3.01
N ARG A 157 -39.12 1.40 -3.03
CA ARG A 157 -39.86 1.69 -4.26
C ARG A 157 -38.80 2.06 -5.28
N ALA A 158 -38.73 1.29 -6.36
CA ALA A 158 -37.89 1.59 -7.49
C ALA A 158 -38.41 2.91 -8.05
N ALA A 159 -37.89 4.03 -7.55
CA ALA A 159 -37.97 5.28 -8.26
C ALA A 159 -37.36 4.98 -9.63
N SER A 160 -38.19 5.08 -10.65
CA SER A 160 -37.82 5.02 -12.06
C SER A 160 -36.63 5.96 -12.24
N LYS A 161 -35.43 5.39 -12.29
CA LYS A 161 -34.21 6.14 -12.56
C LYS A 161 -34.27 6.46 -14.05
N PRO A 162 -34.24 7.73 -14.47
CA PRO A 162 -34.15 8.05 -15.89
C PRO A 162 -32.87 7.42 -16.45
N ARG A 163 -33.02 6.67 -17.55
CA ARG A 163 -32.12 5.66 -18.12
C ARG A 163 -30.60 5.96 -17.97
N PRO A 164 -29.89 5.41 -16.97
CA PRO A 164 -28.43 5.33 -16.96
C PRO A 164 -27.95 3.98 -17.54
N ALA A 165 -28.77 3.33 -18.36
CA ALA A 165 -28.62 1.92 -18.70
C ALA A 165 -28.16 1.66 -20.14
N GLU A 166 -28.25 2.62 -21.05
CA GLU A 166 -27.88 2.41 -22.46
C GLU A 166 -26.39 2.71 -22.70
N LEU A 167 -25.91 3.89 -22.27
CA LEU A 167 -24.52 4.30 -22.48
C LEU A 167 -23.51 3.33 -21.85
N SER A 168 -23.82 2.76 -20.67
CA SER A 168 -22.94 1.82 -19.98
C SER A 168 -22.80 0.48 -20.71
N ARG A 169 -23.80 0.08 -21.50
CA ARG A 169 -23.82 -1.15 -22.31
C ARG A 169 -23.20 -0.98 -23.69
N MET A 170 -23.10 0.26 -24.19
CA MET A 170 -22.57 0.57 -25.52
C MET A 170 -21.03 0.46 -25.59
N THR A 171 -20.54 0.05 -26.75
CA THR A 171 -19.10 0.09 -27.08
C THR A 171 -18.62 1.53 -27.27
N ALA A 172 -17.32 1.76 -27.17
CA ALA A 172 -16.75 3.11 -27.26
C ALA A 172 -17.06 3.81 -28.60
N ALA A 173 -17.06 3.08 -29.72
CA ALA A 173 -17.40 3.63 -31.03
C ALA A 173 -18.86 4.11 -31.10
N GLN A 174 -19.79 3.31 -30.56
CA GLN A 174 -21.21 3.68 -30.50
C GLN A 174 -21.44 4.93 -29.63
N ARG A 175 -20.66 5.09 -28.54
CA ARG A 175 -20.72 6.31 -27.72
C ARG A 175 -20.23 7.54 -28.50
N LEU A 176 -19.17 7.40 -29.30
CA LEU A 176 -18.68 8.50 -30.13
C LEU A 176 -19.71 8.91 -31.18
N GLN A 177 -20.36 7.96 -31.84
CA GLN A 177 -21.44 8.22 -32.80
C GLN A 177 -22.60 8.99 -32.17
N LEU A 178 -23.08 8.55 -31.00
CA LEU A 178 -24.15 9.27 -30.28
C LEU A 178 -23.72 10.70 -29.94
N LEU A 179 -22.48 10.92 -29.51
CA LEU A 179 -21.96 12.27 -29.24
C LEU A 179 -21.88 13.12 -30.51
N GLU A 180 -21.54 12.53 -31.66
CA GLU A 180 -21.53 13.23 -32.95
C GLU A 180 -22.93 13.63 -33.39
N GLU A 181 -23.91 12.74 -33.23
CA GLU A 181 -25.33 13.01 -33.49
C GLU A 181 -25.87 14.13 -32.59
N GLU A 182 -25.60 14.07 -31.29
CA GLU A 182 -26.01 15.11 -30.33
C GLU A 182 -25.34 16.45 -30.64
N ARG A 183 -24.06 16.45 -31.04
CA ARG A 183 -23.36 17.66 -31.50
C ARG A 183 -24.00 18.23 -32.76
N ALA A 184 -24.43 17.40 -33.70
CA ALA A 184 -25.12 17.84 -34.91
C ALA A 184 -26.49 18.47 -34.57
N ARG A 185 -27.33 17.76 -33.78
CA ARG A 185 -28.61 18.28 -33.29
C ARG A 185 -28.47 19.61 -32.56
N PHE A 186 -27.45 19.74 -31.72
CA PHE A 186 -27.21 20.98 -30.98
C PHE A 186 -26.78 22.13 -31.90
N ARG A 187 -25.95 21.86 -32.92
CA ARG A 187 -25.59 22.86 -33.93
C ARG A 187 -26.81 23.35 -34.72
N GLU A 188 -27.71 22.45 -35.07
CA GLU A 188 -28.98 22.79 -35.73
C GLU A 188 -29.88 23.66 -34.82
N LEU A 189 -30.01 23.28 -33.55
CA LEU A 189 -30.76 24.07 -32.56
C LEU A 189 -30.18 25.48 -32.42
N LEU A 190 -28.85 25.60 -32.33
CA LEU A 190 -28.16 26.89 -32.28
C LEU A 190 -28.26 27.68 -33.59
N ALA A 191 -28.49 27.02 -34.73
CA ALA A 191 -28.73 27.68 -36.01
C ALA A 191 -30.17 28.20 -36.12
N SER A 192 -31.11 27.65 -35.35
CA SER A 192 -32.51 28.05 -35.40
C SER A 192 -32.71 29.51 -34.91
N PRO A 193 -33.37 30.38 -35.71
CA PRO A 193 -33.61 31.76 -35.33
C PRO A 193 -34.48 31.92 -34.07
N ALA A 194 -35.46 31.02 -33.89
CA ALA A 194 -36.36 31.04 -32.74
C ALA A 194 -35.63 30.82 -31.41
N TYR A 195 -34.67 29.88 -31.38
CA TYR A 195 -33.84 29.66 -30.20
C TYR A 195 -32.89 30.83 -29.92
N ARG A 196 -32.32 31.44 -30.97
CA ARG A 196 -31.46 32.63 -30.82
C ARG A 196 -32.20 33.85 -30.30
N ALA A 197 -33.43 34.07 -30.76
CA ALA A 197 -34.25 35.20 -30.32
C ALA A 197 -34.72 35.05 -28.86
N SER A 198 -35.15 33.85 -28.47
CA SER A 198 -35.72 33.60 -27.15
C SER A 198 -35.49 32.14 -26.69
N PRO A 199 -34.32 31.82 -26.09
CA PRO A 199 -33.95 30.44 -25.77
C PRO A 199 -34.85 29.80 -24.70
N LEU A 200 -35.19 30.56 -23.65
CA LEU A 200 -36.02 30.05 -22.54
C LEU A 200 -37.43 29.68 -23.02
N LEU A 201 -38.01 30.46 -23.93
CA LEU A 201 -39.34 30.23 -24.47
C LEU A 201 -39.35 29.00 -25.39
N ALA A 202 -38.33 28.85 -26.24
CA ALA A 202 -38.16 27.67 -27.08
C ALA A 202 -38.03 26.38 -26.26
N ILE A 203 -37.23 26.42 -25.17
CA ILE A 203 -37.09 25.29 -24.24
C ILE A 203 -38.43 24.97 -23.57
N GLY A 204 -39.16 25.99 -23.09
CA GLY A 204 -40.47 25.82 -22.47
C GLY A 204 -41.50 25.16 -23.39
N GLN A 205 -41.53 25.55 -24.66
CA GLN A 205 -42.38 24.93 -25.67
C GLN A 205 -42.02 23.47 -25.94
N GLN A 206 -40.73 23.16 -26.07
CA GLN A 206 -40.26 21.78 -26.27
C GLN A 206 -40.63 20.87 -25.08
N LEU A 207 -40.45 21.36 -23.85
CA LEU A 207 -40.82 20.62 -22.66
C LEU A 207 -42.33 20.38 -22.58
N ALA A 208 -43.14 21.40 -22.90
CA ALA A 208 -44.59 21.26 -22.94
C ALA A 208 -45.04 20.20 -23.98
N GLN A 209 -44.41 20.16 -25.15
CA GLN A 209 -44.65 19.14 -26.17
C GLN A 209 -44.24 17.74 -25.67
N GLN A 210 -43.08 17.59 -25.05
CA GLN A 210 -42.65 16.31 -24.47
C GLN A 210 -43.62 15.80 -23.40
N MET A 211 -44.08 16.69 -22.50
CA MET A 211 -45.05 16.32 -21.47
C MET A 211 -46.39 15.86 -22.06
N GLN A 212 -46.83 16.43 -23.17
CA GLN A 212 -48.04 15.99 -23.87
C GLN A 212 -47.86 14.61 -24.52
N LEU A 213 -46.68 14.34 -25.09
CA LEU A 213 -46.37 13.06 -25.73
C LEU A 213 -46.19 11.92 -24.72
N ASP A 214 -45.53 12.18 -23.60
CA ASP A 214 -45.30 11.20 -22.53
C ASP A 214 -46.57 10.99 -21.68
N GLY A 215 -47.40 12.02 -21.52
CA GLY A 215 -48.67 11.97 -20.80
C GLY A 215 -49.80 11.25 -21.53
N GLY A 216 -49.66 11.01 -22.84
CA GLY A 216 -50.61 10.25 -23.66
C GLY A 216 -50.36 8.73 -23.70
N GLN A 217 -49.41 8.22 -22.92
CA GLN A 217 -49.04 6.80 -22.85
C GLN A 217 -49.45 6.12 -21.53
N LEU A 218 -50.44 6.68 -20.84
CA LEU A 218 -51.14 6.05 -19.71
C LEU A 218 -52.53 5.61 -20.15
#